data_AF-A0A2M7TMN8-F1
#
_entry.id   AF-A0A2M7TMN8-F1
#
_cell.length_a   1.000
_cell.length_b   1.000
_cell.length_c   1.000
_cell.angle_alpha   90.00
_cell.angle_beta   90.00
_cell.angle_gamma   90.00
#
_symmetry.space_group_name_H-M   'P 1'
#
loop_
_entity.id
_entity.type
_entity.pdbx_description
1 polymer ?
#
loop_
_entity_poly.entity_id
_entity_poly.type
_entity_poly.pdbx_seq_one_letter_code
_entity_poly.pdbx_strand_id
1 'polypeptide(L)'
;RRVDSIIWLWLVVPIFLGMIISFRLSIFSYFRFLFCLPAFYLLVAVGLKKLKPKISNILIIVLVGMNLIFSGIYLFNPRFQREGWRELTTFVKEESGNKSAIILFVADSNMEAYKYYDSNANITGPNGFGTKYKEIWLIRYLQPVFDSKDLLRAKIEASGYNKEKEYDFNGVVVWKYEK
;
A
#
# COMPACT_ATOMS: atom_id res chain seq x y z
N ARG A 1 -20.65 -33.35 -13.72
CA ARG A 1 -21.76 -33.10 -12.77
C ARG A 1 -21.28 -32.92 -11.33
N ARG A 2 -20.70 -33.92 -10.63
CA ARG A 2 -20.23 -33.72 -9.23
C ARG A 2 -19.02 -32.77 -9.11
N VAL A 3 -18.03 -32.89 -9.98
CA VAL A 3 -16.80 -32.04 -9.94
C VAL A 3 -17.14 -30.56 -10.15
N ASP A 4 -17.99 -30.26 -11.14
CA ASP A 4 -18.45 -28.89 -11.41
C ASP A 4 -19.14 -28.27 -10.19
N SER A 5 -19.92 -29.08 -9.44
CA SER A 5 -20.64 -28.63 -8.25
C SER A 5 -19.67 -28.24 -7.12
N ILE A 6 -18.56 -28.97 -6.96
CA ILE A 6 -17.53 -28.66 -5.96
C ILE A 6 -16.82 -27.34 -6.31
N ILE A 7 -16.49 -27.13 -7.59
CA ILE A 7 -15.83 -25.89 -8.03
C ILE A 7 -16.77 -24.68 -7.85
N TRP A 8 -18.06 -24.84 -8.14
CA TRP A 8 -19.07 -23.81 -7.86
C TRP A 8 -19.18 -23.49 -6.38
N LEU A 9 -19.20 -24.50 -5.50
CA LEU A 9 -19.21 -24.28 -4.05
C LEU A 9 -17.96 -23.55 -3.59
N TRP A 10 -16.78 -23.93 -4.11
CA TRP A 10 -15.51 -23.25 -3.81
C TRP A 10 -15.53 -21.78 -4.23
N LEU A 11 -16.13 -21.43 -5.37
CA LEU A 11 -16.25 -20.03 -5.78
C LEU A 11 -17.31 -19.26 -4.98
N VAL A 12 -18.52 -19.81 -4.87
CA VAL A 12 -19.70 -19.06 -4.41
C VAL A 12 -19.77 -18.96 -2.90
N VAL A 13 -19.47 -20.06 -2.18
CA VAL A 13 -19.62 -20.09 -0.72
C VAL A 13 -18.73 -19.05 -0.03
N PRO A 14 -17.42 -18.93 -0.34
CA PRO A 14 -16.59 -17.96 0.37
C PRO A 14 -16.95 -16.52 0.04
N ILE A 15 -17.33 -16.21 -1.21
CA ILE A 15 -17.78 -14.87 -1.62
C ILE A 15 -19.07 -14.50 -0.87
N PHE A 16 -20.04 -15.41 -0.83
CA PHE A 16 -21.32 -15.17 -0.17
C PHE A 16 -21.18 -15.04 1.34
N LEU A 17 -20.41 -15.92 2.00
CA LEU A 17 -20.10 -15.78 3.42
C LEU A 17 -19.34 -14.49 3.71
N GLY A 18 -18.36 -14.15 2.87
CA GLY A 18 -17.63 -12.90 2.97
C GLY A 18 -18.53 -11.67 2.88
N MET A 19 -19.53 -11.70 2.00
CA MET A 19 -20.56 -10.66 1.87
C MET A 19 -21.45 -10.58 3.12
N ILE A 20 -21.88 -11.71 3.70
CA ILE A 20 -22.69 -11.69 4.93
C ILE A 20 -21.89 -11.16 6.11
N ILE A 21 -20.65 -11.61 6.27
CA ILE A 21 -19.78 -11.19 7.37
C ILE A 21 -19.39 -9.71 7.22
N SER A 22 -19.40 -9.18 5.98
CA SER A 22 -19.00 -7.79 5.72
C SER A 22 -19.91 -6.75 6.39
N PHE A 23 -21.16 -7.11 6.69
CA PHE A 23 -22.09 -6.26 7.45
C PHE A 23 -21.63 -6.01 8.90
N ARG A 24 -20.73 -6.84 9.44
CA ARG A 24 -20.19 -6.70 10.80
C ARG A 24 -18.70 -6.35 10.82
N LEU A 25 -17.93 -6.83 9.85
CA LEU A 25 -16.49 -6.64 9.77
C LEU A 25 -16.12 -6.08 8.41
N SER A 26 -15.23 -5.09 8.33
CA SER A 26 -14.72 -4.62 7.04
C SER A 26 -13.73 -5.64 6.44
N ILE A 27 -14.28 -6.76 5.93
CA ILE A 27 -13.52 -7.86 5.34
C ILE A 27 -13.75 -8.04 3.84
N PHE A 28 -14.69 -7.29 3.26
CA PHE A 28 -15.00 -7.41 1.84
C PHE A 28 -13.98 -6.66 0.98
N SER A 29 -12.79 -7.26 0.86
CA SER A 29 -11.71 -6.76 0.02
C SER A 29 -11.23 -7.84 -0.94
N TYR A 30 -10.95 -7.45 -2.18
CA TYR A 30 -10.59 -8.34 -3.29
C TYR A 30 -9.40 -9.27 -2.95
N PHE A 31 -8.39 -8.76 -2.24
CA PHE A 31 -7.20 -9.55 -1.90
C PHE A 31 -7.53 -10.72 -0.96
N ARG A 32 -8.60 -10.62 -0.15
CA ARG A 32 -9.02 -11.68 0.77
C ARG A 32 -9.71 -12.84 0.04
N PHE A 33 -10.15 -12.64 -1.21
CA PHE A 33 -10.80 -13.67 -2.03
C PHE A 33 -9.91 -14.18 -3.16
N LEU A 34 -8.62 -13.87 -3.17
CA LEU A 34 -7.67 -14.37 -4.19
C LEU A 34 -7.66 -15.90 -4.29
N PHE A 35 -7.92 -16.60 -3.18
CA PHE A 35 -8.02 -18.06 -3.17
C PHE A 35 -9.24 -18.62 -3.93
N CYS A 36 -10.21 -17.78 -4.32
CA CYS A 36 -11.33 -18.17 -5.17
C CYS A 36 -10.97 -18.11 -6.67
N LEU A 37 -9.88 -17.45 -7.03
CA LEU A 37 -9.45 -17.25 -8.41
C LEU A 37 -9.17 -18.58 -9.16
N PRO A 38 -8.54 -19.60 -8.56
CA PRO A 38 -8.39 -20.90 -9.23
C PRO A 38 -9.73 -21.57 -9.56
N ALA A 39 -10.72 -21.47 -8.67
CA ALA A 39 -12.06 -22.00 -8.92
C ALA A 39 -12.72 -21.32 -10.12
N PHE A 40 -12.60 -19.99 -10.20
CA PHE A 40 -13.07 -19.21 -11.33
C PHE A 40 -12.43 -19.66 -12.66
N TYR A 41 -11.10 -19.81 -12.71
CA TYR A 41 -10.42 -20.26 -13.92
C TYR A 41 -10.81 -21.68 -14.34
N LEU A 42 -11.02 -22.59 -13.40
CA LEU A 42 -11.51 -23.94 -13.70
C LEU A 42 -12.92 -23.92 -14.30
N LEU A 43 -13.83 -23.10 -13.77
CA LEU A 43 -15.18 -22.94 -14.33
C LEU A 43 -15.15 -22.34 -15.73
N VAL A 44 -14.29 -21.34 -15.96
CA VAL A 44 -14.07 -20.76 -17.30
C VAL A 44 -13.58 -21.84 -18.26
N ALA A 45 -12.59 -22.66 -17.87
CA ALA A 45 -12.08 -23.75 -18.69
C ALA A 45 -13.16 -24.81 -19.02
N VAL A 46 -13.98 -25.19 -18.04
CA VAL A 46 -15.12 -26.10 -18.25
C VAL A 46 -16.16 -25.49 -19.19
N GLY A 47 -16.43 -24.19 -19.07
CA GLY A 47 -17.34 -23.46 -19.95
C GLY A 47 -16.84 -23.43 -21.39
N LEU A 48 -15.57 -23.11 -21.59
CA LEU A 48 -14.93 -23.04 -22.91
C LEU A 48 -14.98 -24.38 -23.65
N LYS A 49 -14.79 -25.51 -22.95
CA LYS A 49 -14.88 -26.86 -23.54
C LYS A 49 -16.25 -27.18 -24.15
N LYS A 50 -17.32 -26.48 -23.75
CA LYS A 50 -18.68 -26.69 -24.27
C LYS A 50 -18.99 -25.85 -25.51
N LEU A 51 -18.11 -24.92 -25.87
CA LEU A 51 -18.30 -24.03 -27.02
C LEU A 51 -17.72 -24.64 -28.30
N LYS A 52 -18.12 -24.07 -29.45
CA LYS A 52 -17.50 -24.42 -30.74
C LYS A 52 -16.00 -24.09 -30.69
N PRO A 53 -15.10 -24.92 -31.25
CA PRO A 53 -13.64 -24.74 -31.14
C PRO A 53 -13.15 -23.35 -31.55
N LYS A 54 -13.68 -22.79 -32.65
CA LYS A 54 -13.32 -21.43 -33.11
C LYS A 54 -13.63 -20.36 -32.05
N ILE A 55 -14.80 -20.44 -31.42
CA ILE A 55 -15.23 -19.48 -30.39
C ILE A 55 -14.40 -19.66 -29.12
N SER A 56 -14.19 -20.91 -28.69
CA SER A 56 -13.34 -21.23 -27.53
C SER A 56 -11.93 -20.66 -27.70
N ASN A 57 -11.30 -20.84 -28.86
CA ASN A 57 -9.95 -20.35 -29.12
C ASN A 57 -9.87 -18.83 -29.09
N ILE A 58 -10.84 -18.13 -29.68
CA ILE A 58 -10.91 -16.66 -29.63
C ILE A 58 -11.01 -16.18 -28.18
N LEU A 59 -11.90 -16.79 -27.39
CA LEU A 59 -12.07 -16.41 -25.98
C LEU A 59 -10.82 -16.69 -25.14
N ILE A 60 -10.12 -17.80 -25.39
CA ILE A 60 -8.84 -18.09 -24.72
C ILE A 60 -7.81 -17.00 -25.05
N ILE A 61 -7.65 -16.65 -26.33
CA ILE A 61 -6.72 -15.61 -26.77
C ILE A 61 -7.05 -14.28 -26.09
N VAL A 62 -8.33 -13.90 -26.04
CA VAL A 62 -8.79 -12.67 -25.38
C VAL A 62 -8.49 -12.71 -23.88
N LEU A 63 -8.83 -13.80 -23.19
CA LEU A 63 -8.63 -13.93 -21.74
C LEU A 63 -7.14 -13.89 -21.36
N VAL A 64 -6.30 -14.62 -22.09
CA VAL A 64 -4.85 -14.63 -21.87
C VAL A 64 -4.26 -13.26 -22.22
N GLY A 65 -4.68 -12.67 -23.35
CA GLY A 65 -4.24 -11.34 -23.77
C GLY A 65 -4.57 -10.27 -22.73
N MET A 66 -5.80 -10.25 -22.22
CA MET A 66 -6.20 -9.34 -21.14
C MET A 66 -5.35 -9.58 -19.88
N ASN A 67 -5.17 -10.83 -19.46
CA ASN A 67 -4.34 -11.14 -18.28
C ASN A 67 -2.92 -10.62 -18.44
N LEU A 68 -2.29 -10.85 -19.59
CA LEU A 68 -0.93 -10.37 -19.87
C LEU A 68 -0.85 -8.84 -19.92
N ILE A 69 -1.81 -8.18 -20.59
CA ILE A 69 -1.85 -6.72 -20.69
C ILE A 69 -2.00 -6.09 -19.30
N PHE A 70 -3.00 -6.51 -18.51
CA PHE A 70 -3.25 -5.91 -17.19
C PHE A 70 -2.19 -6.29 -16.17
N SER A 71 -1.65 -7.51 -16.22
CA SER A 71 -0.51 -7.88 -15.37
C SER A 71 0.73 -7.07 -15.74
N GLY A 72 0.96 -6.82 -17.04
CA GLY A 72 2.02 -5.94 -17.51
C GLY A 72 1.86 -4.51 -16.98
N ILE A 73 0.67 -3.93 -17.12
CA ILE A 73 0.36 -2.60 -16.56
C ILE A 73 0.62 -2.58 -15.05
N TYR A 74 0.19 -3.61 -14.32
CA TYR A 74 0.39 -3.69 -12.87
C TYR A 74 1.86 -3.81 -12.47
N LEU A 75 2.62 -4.69 -13.12
CA LEU A 75 4.02 -4.98 -12.76
C LEU A 75 4.98 -3.86 -13.18
N PHE A 76 4.74 -3.24 -14.34
CA PHE A 76 5.66 -2.26 -14.92
C PHE A 76 5.31 -0.81 -14.60
N ASN A 77 4.14 -0.51 -14.03
CA ASN A 77 3.82 0.84 -13.58
C ASN A 77 4.36 1.05 -12.15
N PRO A 78 5.32 1.97 -11.94
CA PRO A 78 5.91 2.23 -10.62
C PRO A 78 4.88 2.59 -9.55
N ARG A 79 3.76 3.20 -9.94
CA ARG A 79 2.68 3.59 -9.01
C ARG A 79 2.01 2.40 -8.32
N PHE A 80 2.06 1.21 -8.90
CA PHE A 80 1.53 -0.02 -8.29
C PHE A 80 2.60 -0.84 -7.58
N GLN A 81 3.86 -0.39 -7.61
CA GLN A 81 4.93 -0.99 -6.83
C GLN A 81 4.83 -0.52 -5.37
N ARG A 82 5.58 -1.17 -4.49
CA ARG A 82 5.58 -0.84 -3.07
C ARG A 82 6.09 0.59 -2.85
N GLU A 83 5.61 1.19 -1.78
CA GLU A 83 6.07 2.49 -1.26
C GLU A 83 7.60 2.56 -1.12
N GLY A 84 8.17 3.72 -1.44
CA GLY A 84 9.61 3.95 -1.56
C GLY A 84 10.36 4.09 -0.22
N TRP A 85 10.03 3.28 0.78
CA TRP A 85 10.61 3.37 2.12
C TRP A 85 12.12 3.20 2.16
N ARG A 86 12.66 2.28 1.35
CA ARG A 86 14.11 2.07 1.26
C ARG A 86 14.82 3.33 0.78
N GLU A 87 14.32 3.92 -0.30
CA GLU A 87 14.89 5.11 -0.92
C GLU A 87 14.79 6.31 0.02
N LEU A 88 13.63 6.49 0.65
CA LEU A 88 13.40 7.52 1.65
C LEU A 88 14.38 7.41 2.82
N THR A 89 14.54 6.21 3.40
CA THR A 89 15.43 6.02 4.56
C THR A 89 16.88 6.31 4.22
N THR A 90 17.35 5.84 3.05
CA THR A 90 18.71 6.15 2.57
C THR A 90 18.86 7.65 2.33
N PHE A 91 17.90 8.28 1.65
CA PHE A 91 17.92 9.71 1.34
C PHE A 91 17.98 10.58 2.59
N VAL A 92 17.09 10.35 3.56
CA VAL A 92 17.05 11.13 4.80
C VAL A 92 18.36 10.97 5.58
N LYS A 93 18.94 9.77 5.61
CA LYS A 93 20.21 9.50 6.28
C LYS A 93 21.37 10.26 5.63
N GLU A 94 21.45 10.24 4.30
CA GLU A 94 22.49 10.94 3.55
C GLU A 94 22.37 12.47 3.69
N GLU A 95 21.15 13.00 3.56
CA GLU A 95 20.89 14.44 3.63
C GLU A 95 21.05 15.01 5.05
N SER A 96 20.68 14.23 6.08
CA SER A 96 20.88 14.63 7.48
C SER A 96 22.37 14.71 7.85
N GLY A 97 23.23 13.87 7.23
CA GLY A 97 24.66 13.82 7.52
C GLY A 97 24.96 13.73 9.02
N ASN A 98 25.78 14.67 9.51
CA ASN A 98 26.12 14.81 10.94
C ASN A 98 25.25 15.84 11.69
N LYS A 99 24.18 16.36 11.06
CA LYS A 99 23.29 17.33 11.70
C LYS A 99 22.47 16.66 12.80
N SER A 100 22.04 17.46 13.77
CA SER A 100 21.05 17.02 14.76
C SER A 100 19.68 16.98 14.09
N ALA A 101 19.30 15.83 13.54
CA ALA A 101 18.04 15.59 12.86
C ALA A 101 17.13 14.62 13.64
N ILE A 102 15.82 14.77 13.45
CA ILE A 102 14.82 13.80 13.92
C ILE A 102 13.84 13.47 12.81
N ILE A 103 13.49 12.19 12.67
CA ILE A 103 12.38 11.77 11.81
C ILE A 103 11.12 11.69 12.64
N LEU A 104 10.09 12.40 12.20
CA LEU A 104 8.85 12.57 12.93
C LEU A 104 7.70 11.97 12.12
N PHE A 105 6.94 11.06 12.74
CA PHE A 105 5.77 10.44 12.13
C PHE A 105 4.48 11.02 12.69
N VAL A 106 3.43 11.06 11.88
CA VAL A 106 2.08 11.44 12.30
C VAL A 106 1.45 10.46 13.29
N ALA A 107 1.95 9.23 13.37
CA ALA A 107 1.56 8.23 14.36
C ALA A 107 2.71 7.24 14.64
N ASP A 108 2.77 6.71 15.86
CA ASP A 108 3.78 5.73 16.26
C ASP A 108 3.69 4.42 15.47
N SER A 109 2.47 4.05 15.04
CA SER A 109 2.16 2.85 14.25
C SER A 109 2.57 2.92 12.78
N ASN A 110 3.23 4.00 12.35
CA ASN A 110 3.62 4.23 10.96
C ASN A 110 5.15 4.15 10.78
N MET A 111 5.89 3.80 11.83
CA MET A 111 7.35 3.85 11.87
C MET A 111 8.03 2.58 11.38
N GLU A 112 7.31 1.47 11.37
CA GLU A 112 7.80 0.12 11.22
C GLU A 112 8.55 -0.06 9.90
N ALA A 113 8.01 0.53 8.83
CA ALA A 113 8.63 0.49 7.52
C ALA A 113 9.99 1.20 7.50
N TYR A 114 10.12 2.33 8.20
CA TYR A 114 11.39 3.03 8.32
C TYR A 114 12.37 2.27 9.24
N LYS A 115 11.91 1.81 10.41
CA LYS A 115 12.70 1.00 11.36
C LYS A 115 13.28 -0.26 10.72
N TYR A 116 12.56 -0.85 9.77
CA TYR A 116 13.03 -2.00 9.03
C TYR A 116 14.30 -1.70 8.21
N TYR A 117 14.44 -0.49 7.65
CA TYR A 117 15.61 -0.09 6.87
C TYR A 117 16.69 0.61 7.69
N ASP A 118 16.33 1.28 8.79
CA ASP A 118 17.28 1.82 9.76
C ASP A 118 16.75 1.68 11.19
N SER A 119 17.22 0.64 11.88
CA SER A 119 16.81 0.33 13.26
C SER A 119 17.37 1.31 14.30
N ASN A 120 18.41 2.06 13.94
CA ASN A 120 19.12 2.98 14.85
C ASN A 120 18.74 4.44 14.63
N ALA A 121 17.84 4.71 13.68
CA ALA A 121 17.41 6.05 13.36
C ALA A 121 16.72 6.73 14.56
N ASN A 122 17.02 8.01 14.74
CA ASN A 122 16.37 8.85 15.74
C ASN A 122 14.97 9.23 15.24
N ILE A 123 13.98 8.42 15.59
CA ILE A 123 12.60 8.54 15.12
C ILE A 123 11.63 8.68 16.28
N THR A 124 10.56 9.45 16.08
CA THR A 124 9.51 9.59 17.09
C THR A 124 8.16 9.98 16.49
N GLY A 125 7.10 9.85 17.28
CA GLY A 125 5.74 10.23 16.89
C GLY A 125 5.36 11.59 17.45
N PRO A 126 4.08 11.97 17.37
CA PRO A 126 3.62 13.31 17.74
C PRO A 126 3.97 13.74 19.18
N ASN A 127 4.02 12.76 20.09
CA ASN A 127 4.24 12.98 21.52
C ASN A 127 5.72 13.12 21.89
N GLY A 128 6.64 12.57 21.09
CA GLY A 128 8.08 12.66 21.36
C GLY A 128 8.75 13.85 20.68
N PHE A 129 7.99 14.68 19.97
CA PHE A 129 8.50 15.93 19.39
C PHE A 129 9.10 16.85 20.45
N GLY A 130 10.32 17.35 20.20
CA GLY A 130 10.99 18.36 21.00
C GLY A 130 11.81 19.33 20.14
N THR A 131 12.05 20.55 20.64
CA THR A 131 12.63 21.67 19.88
C THR A 131 14.17 21.71 19.86
N LYS A 132 14.82 20.57 20.14
CA LYS A 132 16.27 20.46 20.30
C LYS A 132 17.03 20.15 19.01
N TYR A 133 16.32 19.79 17.95
CA TYR A 133 16.90 19.36 16.67
C TYR A 133 17.05 20.55 15.73
N LYS A 134 18.10 20.57 14.91
CA LYS A 134 18.26 21.59 13.86
C LYS A 134 17.36 21.31 12.67
N GLU A 135 17.11 20.04 12.41
CA GLU A 135 16.39 19.56 11.23
C GLU A 135 15.30 18.56 11.65
N ILE A 136 14.15 18.62 10.97
CA ILE A 136 13.04 17.69 11.16
C ILE A 136 12.61 17.14 9.81
N TRP A 137 12.49 15.82 9.75
CA TRP A 137 11.92 15.09 8.63
C TRP A 137 10.52 14.62 9.01
N LEU A 138 9.50 15.39 8.62
CA LEU A 138 8.10 15.04 8.88
C LEU A 138 7.60 14.06 7.82
N ILE A 139 7.40 12.80 8.22
CA ILE A 139 6.81 11.75 7.40
C ILE A 139 5.29 11.89 7.44
N ARG A 140 4.68 12.26 6.30
CA ARG A 140 3.24 12.49 6.17
C ARG A 140 2.46 11.26 5.72
N TYR A 141 3.07 10.08 5.86
CA TYR A 141 2.46 8.80 5.53
C TYR A 141 1.19 8.57 6.36
N LEU A 142 0.05 8.37 5.67
CA LEU A 142 -1.28 8.21 6.25
C LEU A 142 -1.75 9.42 7.11
N GLN A 143 -1.20 10.62 6.90
CA GLN A 143 -1.60 11.83 7.62
C GLN A 143 -3.12 12.07 7.62
N PRO A 144 -3.87 11.94 6.50
CA PRO A 144 -5.31 12.17 6.51
C PRO A 144 -6.09 11.24 7.47
N VAL A 145 -5.51 10.07 7.79
CA VAL A 145 -6.12 9.07 8.70
C VAL A 145 -5.77 9.35 10.15
N PHE A 146 -4.48 9.62 10.44
CA PHE A 146 -3.97 9.71 11.81
C PHE A 146 -3.87 11.12 12.38
N ASP A 147 -3.77 12.13 11.52
CA ASP A 147 -3.72 13.55 11.91
C ASP A 147 -4.54 14.38 10.92
N SER A 148 -5.84 14.09 10.77
CA SER A 148 -6.73 14.72 9.78
C SER A 148 -6.79 16.25 9.86
N LYS A 149 -6.43 16.84 11.01
CA LYS A 149 -6.39 18.29 11.24
C LYS A 149 -5.00 18.90 11.05
N ASP A 150 -4.00 18.08 10.69
CA ASP A 150 -2.61 18.49 10.43
C ASP A 150 -1.98 19.24 11.62
N LEU A 151 -2.31 18.79 12.84
CA LEU A 151 -1.91 19.41 14.10
C LEU A 151 -0.40 19.29 14.34
N LEU A 152 0.21 18.18 13.89
CA LEU A 152 1.64 17.96 14.06
C LEU A 152 2.46 18.97 13.27
N ARG A 153 2.06 19.23 12.02
CA ARG A 153 2.66 20.29 11.20
C ARG A 153 2.53 21.65 11.88
N ALA A 154 1.32 22.01 12.32
CA ALA A 154 1.08 23.28 12.99
C ALA A 154 1.94 23.44 14.26
N LYS A 155 2.15 22.36 15.03
CA LYS A 155 3.02 22.35 16.21
C LYS A 155 4.50 22.58 15.86
N ILE A 156 4.99 21.98 14.77
CA ILE A 156 6.36 22.17 14.28
C ILE A 156 6.58 23.64 13.88
N GLU A 157 5.67 24.20 13.08
CA GLU A 157 5.77 25.58 12.61
C GLU A 157 5.64 26.59 13.76
N ALA A 158 4.72 26.36 14.70
CA ALA A 158 4.59 27.17 15.91
C ALA A 158 5.84 27.15 16.80
N SER A 159 6.69 26.12 16.66
CA SER A 159 7.97 25.99 17.38
C SER A 159 9.14 26.71 16.69
N GLY A 160 8.87 27.42 15.59
CA GLY A 160 9.83 28.24 14.85
C GLY A 160 10.55 27.54 13.71
N TYR A 161 10.13 26.34 13.31
CA TYR A 161 10.68 25.66 12.14
C TYR A 161 9.97 26.10 10.87
N ASN A 162 10.73 26.25 9.78
CA ASN A 162 10.20 26.58 8.47
C ASN A 162 10.34 25.39 7.53
N LYS A 163 9.30 25.12 6.72
CA LYS A 163 9.37 24.08 5.69
C LYS A 163 10.36 24.53 4.62
N GLU A 164 11.43 23.76 4.44
CA GLU A 164 12.40 24.01 3.39
C GLU A 164 11.95 23.33 2.08
N LYS A 165 11.65 22.03 2.14
CA LYS A 165 11.41 21.19 0.96
C LYS A 165 10.42 20.08 1.22
N GLU A 166 9.91 19.51 0.13
CA GLU A 166 9.02 18.36 0.09
C GLU A 166 9.53 17.35 -0.93
N TYR A 167 9.44 16.07 -0.57
CA TYR A 167 9.85 14.94 -1.38
C TYR A 167 8.76 13.87 -1.36
N ASP A 168 8.63 13.13 -2.46
CA ASP A 168 7.70 12.01 -2.61
C ASP A 168 8.47 10.77 -3.06
N PHE A 169 8.41 9.72 -2.23
CA PHE A 169 9.01 8.42 -2.48
C PHE A 169 7.92 7.38 -2.75
N ASN A 170 7.35 7.44 -3.95
CA ASN A 170 6.29 6.56 -4.43
C ASN A 170 5.10 6.46 -3.45
N GLY A 171 4.55 7.61 -3.07
CA GLY A 171 3.42 7.73 -2.14
C GLY A 171 3.80 7.99 -0.69
N VAL A 172 5.10 7.94 -0.35
CA VAL A 172 5.60 8.34 0.97
C VAL A 172 6.10 9.77 0.91
N VAL A 173 5.21 10.70 1.24
CA VAL A 173 5.52 12.13 1.29
C VAL A 173 6.29 12.47 2.57
N VAL A 174 7.43 13.14 2.41
CA VAL A 174 8.24 13.65 3.52
C VAL A 174 8.55 15.13 3.34
N TRP A 175 8.43 15.90 4.42
CA TRP A 175 8.73 17.32 4.44
C TRP A 175 9.96 17.58 5.30
N LYS A 176 10.88 18.38 4.76
CA LYS A 176 12.08 18.83 5.47
C LYS A 176 11.81 20.19 6.10
N TYR A 177 12.13 20.31 7.38
CA TYR A 177 12.04 21.53 8.16
C TYR A 177 13.40 21.86 8.76
N GLU A 178 13.77 23.13 8.73
CA GLU A 178 14.95 23.66 9.43
C GLU A 178 14.53 24.85 10.31
N LYS A 179 15.30 25.10 11.36
CA LYS A 179 15.08 26.20 12.31
C LYS A 179 15.98 27.38 12.01
#